data_AF-A0A0F8Z619-F1
#
_entry.id   AF-A0A0F8Z619-F1
#
_cell.length_a   1.000
_cell.length_b   1.000
_cell.length_c   1.000
_cell.angle_alpha   90.00
_cell.angle_beta   90.00
_cell.angle_gamma   90.00
#
_symmetry.space_group_name_H-M   'P 1'
#
loop_
_entity.id
_entity.type
_entity.pdbx_description
1 polymer ?
#
loop_
_entity_poly.entity_id
_entity_poly.type
_entity_poly.pdbx_seq_one_letter_code
_entity_poly.pdbx_strand_id
1 'polypeptide(L)'
;MSKILFVDPEKCRGCQLCEIVCSMYHEKVCNPSKARIYVMKWANDDFYVPITIKCDLCNGDPNCVKFCVPDALQFIEANDTNLMKKRRALEKYSDLISNYRKNRQIRISETT
;
A
#
# COMPACT_ATOMS: atom_id res chain seq x y z
N MET A 1 -13.49 -0.23 -20.38
CA MET A 1 -13.52 0.71 -19.25
C MET A 1 -12.20 0.58 -18.51
N SER A 2 -11.55 1.68 -18.15
CA SER A 2 -10.25 1.66 -17.47
C SER A 2 -10.46 1.42 -15.97
N LYS A 3 -9.70 0.48 -15.39
CA LYS A 3 -9.69 0.23 -13.94
C LYS A 3 -8.40 0.72 -13.32
N ILE A 4 -8.46 1.05 -12.04
CA ILE A 4 -7.33 1.53 -11.24
C ILE A 4 -7.19 0.72 -9.96
N LEU A 5 -5.95 0.51 -9.55
CA LEU A 5 -5.65 0.07 -8.19
C LEU A 5 -5.87 1.25 -7.24
N PHE A 6 -6.79 1.05 -6.30
CA PHE A 6 -7.05 1.93 -5.17
C PHE A 6 -6.49 1.29 -3.90
N VAL A 7 -5.83 2.13 -3.08
CA VAL A 7 -5.21 1.73 -1.82
C VAL A 7 -5.82 2.56 -0.72
N ASP A 8 -6.41 1.89 0.26
CA ASP A 8 -6.93 2.48 1.49
C ASP A 8 -6.00 2.13 2.66
N PRO A 9 -5.15 3.08 3.11
CA PRO A 9 -4.17 2.76 4.12
C PRO A 9 -4.77 2.62 5.53
N GLU A 10 -5.96 3.17 5.79
CA GLU A 10 -6.64 3.04 7.08
C GLU A 10 -7.13 1.61 7.34
N LYS A 11 -7.38 0.85 6.28
CA LYS A 11 -7.79 -0.56 6.35
C LYS A 11 -6.60 -1.52 6.37
N CYS A 12 -5.40 -1.06 6.02
CA CYS A 12 -4.25 -1.95 5.93
C CYS A 12 -3.74 -2.31 7.33
N ARG A 13 -3.77 -3.61 7.65
CA ARG A 13 -3.28 -4.17 8.93
C ARG A 13 -1.82 -4.61 8.89
N GLY A 14 -1.13 -4.39 7.78
CA GLY A 14 0.26 -4.79 7.62
C GLY A 14 0.53 -6.30 7.56
N CYS A 15 -0.46 -7.13 7.20
CA CYS A 15 -0.35 -8.59 7.22
C CYS A 15 0.58 -9.20 6.16
N GLN A 16 1.10 -8.40 5.22
CA GLN A 16 2.05 -8.81 4.17
C GLN A 16 1.57 -9.89 3.18
N LEU A 17 0.31 -10.33 3.27
CA LEU A 17 -0.22 -11.39 2.41
C LEU A 17 -0.19 -11.00 0.93
N CYS A 18 -0.39 -9.72 0.60
CA CYS A 18 -0.27 -9.22 -0.76
C CYS A 18 1.16 -9.35 -1.32
N GLU A 19 2.20 -9.23 -0.49
CA GLU A 19 3.60 -9.42 -0.88
C GLU A 19 3.89 -10.91 -1.13
N ILE A 20 3.46 -11.77 -0.19
CA ILE A 20 3.64 -13.23 -0.30
C ILE A 20 2.95 -13.76 -1.55
N VAL A 21 1.66 -13.46 -1.74
CA VAL A 21 0.90 -13.90 -2.93
C VAL A 21 1.56 -13.41 -4.21
N CYS A 22 2.05 -12.18 -4.24
CA CYS A 22 2.73 -11.64 -5.42
C CYS A 22 4.04 -12.38 -5.72
N SER A 23 4.90 -12.59 -4.71
CA SER A 23 6.16 -13.31 -4.89
C SER A 23 5.94 -14.79 -5.28
N MET A 24 4.96 -15.46 -4.67
CA MET A 24 4.60 -16.82 -5.03
C MET A 24 4.05 -16.91 -6.46
N TYR A 25 3.23 -15.94 -6.88
CA TYR A 25 2.64 -15.96 -8.21
C TYR A 25 3.70 -15.83 -9.31
N HIS A 26 4.61 -14.87 -9.18
CA HIS A 26 5.57 -14.54 -10.23
C HIS A 26 6.91 -15.27 -10.12
N GLU A 27 7.42 -15.45 -8.91
CA GLU A 27 8.78 -15.94 -8.66
C GLU A 27 8.79 -17.37 -8.09
N LYS A 28 7.60 -17.92 -7.79
CA LYS A 28 7.40 -19.26 -7.20
C LYS A 28 8.12 -19.47 -5.88
N VAL A 29 8.38 -18.38 -5.14
CA VAL A 29 9.00 -18.39 -3.82
C VAL A 29 8.14 -17.64 -2.81
N CYS A 30 8.18 -18.08 -1.56
CA CYS A 30 7.56 -17.37 -0.44
C CYS A 30 8.55 -16.34 0.10
N ASN A 31 8.72 -15.20 -0.59
CA ASN A 31 9.68 -14.16 -0.20
C ASN A 31 9.15 -12.75 -0.53
N PRO A 32 8.72 -11.96 0.48
CA PRO A 32 8.21 -10.59 0.28
C PRO A 32 9.15 -9.67 -0.50
N SER A 33 10.48 -9.81 -0.32
CA SER A 33 11.46 -8.96 -1.01
C SER A 33 11.51 -9.19 -2.53
N LYS A 34 10.88 -10.27 -3.02
CA LYS A 34 10.74 -10.59 -4.44
C LYS A 34 9.38 -10.16 -5.02
N ALA A 35 8.51 -9.56 -4.20
CA ALA A 35 7.21 -9.07 -4.62
C ALA A 35 7.30 -7.76 -5.43
N ARG A 36 6.25 -7.48 -6.21
CA ARG A 36 6.07 -6.25 -7.00
C ARG A 36 5.33 -5.15 -6.23
N ILE A 37 4.75 -5.54 -5.10
CA ILE A 37 4.07 -4.71 -4.11
C ILE A 37 4.76 -4.93 -2.77
N TYR A 38 4.90 -3.88 -1.98
CA TYR A 38 5.50 -3.95 -0.65
C TYR A 38 4.71 -3.14 0.36
N VAL A 39 4.64 -3.61 1.59
CA VAL A 39 4.00 -2.91 2.70
C VAL A 39 5.06 -2.11 3.44
N MET A 40 5.01 -0.79 3.30
CA MET A 40 5.86 0.10 4.07
C MET A 40 5.36 0.15 5.51
N LYS A 41 6.26 -0.17 6.45
CA LYS A 41 6.08 -0.03 7.89
C LYS A 41 6.95 1.11 8.40
N TRP A 42 6.37 2.05 9.11
CA TRP A 42 7.15 3.03 9.87
C TRP A 42 7.32 2.57 11.31
N ALA A 43 8.53 2.74 11.84
CA ALA A 43 8.95 2.15 13.11
C ALA A 43 8.14 2.59 14.35
N ASN A 44 7.33 3.65 14.23
CA ASN A 44 6.76 4.36 15.38
C ASN A 44 5.23 4.56 15.33
N ASP A 45 4.57 4.18 14.22
CA ASP A 45 3.13 4.33 14.05
C ASP A 45 2.54 2.96 13.69
N ASP A 46 1.34 2.64 14.19
CA ASP A 46 0.55 1.44 13.84
C ASP A 46 -0.02 1.51 12.41
N PHE A 47 0.74 2.11 11.50
CA PHE A 47 0.30 2.50 10.18
C PHE A 47 1.09 1.77 9.10
N TYR A 48 0.36 1.13 8.19
CA TYR A 48 0.89 0.29 7.14
C TYR A 48 0.37 0.77 5.80
N VAL A 49 1.25 0.99 4.82
CA VAL A 49 0.82 1.40 3.48
C VAL A 49 1.36 0.44 2.45
N PRO A 50 0.50 -0.24 1.67
CA PRO A 50 0.96 -1.04 0.54
C PRO A 50 1.29 -0.12 -0.64
N ILE A 51 2.45 -0.34 -1.24
CA ILE A 51 2.98 0.48 -2.33
C ILE A 51 3.46 -0.44 -3.45
N THR A 52 3.12 -0.08 -4.68
CA THR A 52 3.51 -0.79 -5.89
C THR A 52 4.56 0.00 -6.67
N ILE A 53 5.76 -0.57 -6.92
CA ILE A 53 6.77 0.08 -7.80
C ILE A 53 6.77 -0.52 -9.20
N LYS A 54 6.78 -1.85 -9.32
CA LYS A 54 6.98 -2.55 -10.60
C LYS A 54 5.81 -3.49 -10.87
N CYS A 55 4.63 -2.95 -11.14
CA CYS A 55 3.40 -3.73 -11.23
C CYS A 55 2.63 -3.39 -12.51
N ASP A 56 2.26 -4.43 -13.26
CA ASP A 56 1.39 -4.40 -14.45
C ASP A 56 -0.07 -4.77 -14.09
N LEU A 57 -0.37 -4.87 -12.79
CA LEU A 57 -1.68 -5.26 -12.25
C LEU A 57 -2.17 -6.63 -12.74
N CYS A 58 -1.24 -7.56 -13.00
CA CYS A 58 -1.53 -8.92 -13.45
C CYS A 58 -2.49 -8.93 -14.67
N ASN A 59 -2.25 -8.03 -15.63
CA ASN A 59 -3.08 -7.88 -16.84
C ASN A 59 -4.56 -7.60 -16.57
N GLY A 60 -4.86 -6.88 -15.48
CA GLY A 60 -6.23 -6.49 -15.12
C GLY A 60 -6.92 -7.47 -14.17
N ASP A 61 -6.19 -8.42 -13.60
CA ASP A 61 -6.71 -9.33 -12.57
C ASP A 61 -5.73 -9.50 -11.40
N PRO A 62 -5.49 -8.43 -10.60
CA PRO A 62 -4.44 -8.40 -9.60
C PRO A 62 -4.68 -9.37 -8.44
N ASN A 63 -3.78 -10.35 -8.29
CA ASN A 63 -3.86 -11.34 -7.21
C ASN A 63 -3.77 -10.71 -5.81
N CYS A 64 -2.96 -9.67 -5.63
CA CYS A 64 -2.83 -8.99 -4.35
C CYS A 64 -4.15 -8.40 -3.83
N VAL A 65 -5.06 -8.00 -4.73
CA VAL A 65 -6.41 -7.50 -4.38
C VAL A 65 -7.28 -8.65 -3.87
N LYS A 66 -7.29 -9.80 -4.56
CA LYS A 66 -8.11 -10.97 -4.21
C LYS A 66 -7.85 -11.52 -2.81
N PHE A 67 -6.62 -11.39 -2.33
CA PHE A 67 -6.19 -11.89 -1.02
C PHE A 67 -6.14 -10.80 0.05
N CYS A 68 -6.57 -9.57 -0.24
CA CYS A 68 -6.62 -8.51 0.74
C CYS A 68 -7.90 -8.62 1.58
N VAL A 69 -7.88 -9.48 2.60
CA VAL A 69 -9.00 -9.67 3.55
C VAL A 69 -9.59 -8.36 4.11
N PRO A 70 -8.82 -7.33 4.50
CA PRO A 70 -9.41 -6.09 5.02
C PRO A 70 -9.89 -5.11 3.92
N ASP A 71 -9.85 -5.50 2.64
CA ASP A 71 -10.22 -4.67 1.49
C ASP A 71 -9.44 -3.33 1.40
N ALA A 72 -8.19 -3.34 1.88
CA ALA A 72 -7.27 -2.21 1.75
C ALA A 72 -6.76 -2.01 0.32
N LEU A 73 -6.80 -3.06 -0.51
CA LEU A 73 -6.47 -3.03 -1.93
C LEU A 73 -7.73 -3.31 -2.74
N GLN A 74 -8.04 -2.47 -3.71
CA GLN A 74 -9.22 -2.63 -4.55
C GLN A 74 -8.91 -2.34 -6.02
N PHE A 75 -9.48 -3.11 -6.95
CA PHE A 75 -9.35 -2.89 -8.38
C PHE A 75 -10.68 -2.40 -8.96
N ILE A 76 -10.85 -1.07 -8.96
CA ILE A 76 -12.13 -0.39 -9.20
C ILE A 76 -12.12 0.38 -10.53
N GLU A 77 -13.30 0.67 -11.06
CA GLU A 77 -13.47 1.48 -12.27
C GLU A 77 -12.92 2.90 -12.08
N ALA A 78 -12.24 3.41 -13.10
CA ALA A 78 -11.73 4.78 -13.15
C ALA A 78 -12.84 5.74 -13.60
N ASN A 79 -13.72 6.08 -12.68
CA ASN A 79 -14.69 7.16 -12.82
C ASN A 79 -14.27 8.38 -11.98
N ASP A 80 -14.93 9.52 -12.19
CA ASP A 80 -14.58 10.76 -11.50
C ASP A 80 -14.64 10.62 -9.98
N THR A 81 -15.62 9.87 -9.46
CA THR A 81 -15.78 9.66 -8.01
C THR A 81 -14.64 8.86 -7.41
N ASN A 82 -14.19 7.78 -8.07
CA ASN A 82 -13.06 6.96 -7.60
C ASN A 82 -11.72 7.67 -7.80
N LEU A 83 -11.58 8.49 -8.84
CA LEU A 83 -10.41 9.35 -9.03
C LEU A 83 -10.32 10.41 -7.91
N MET A 84 -11.44 11.01 -7.51
CA MET A 84 -11.50 11.90 -6.34
C MET A 84 -11.13 11.18 -5.05
N LYS A 85 -11.63 9.96 -4.82
CA LYS A 85 -11.23 9.14 -3.66
C LYS A 85 -9.73 8.85 -3.65
N LYS A 86 -9.16 8.52 -4.81
CA LYS A 86 -7.73 8.28 -4.96
C LYS A 86 -6.91 9.53 -4.64
N ARG A 87 -7.33 10.71 -5.10
CA ARG A 87 -6.67 11.99 -4.75
C ARG A 87 -6.68 12.25 -3.25
N ARG A 88 -7.82 12.08 -2.58
CA ARG A 88 -7.92 12.25 -1.12
C ARG A 88 -7.05 11.27 -0.35
N ALA A 89 -6.96 10.01 -0.80
CA ALA A 89 -6.07 9.03 -0.19
C ALA A 89 -4.59 9.42 -0.34
N LEU A 90 -4.21 10.02 -1.48
CA LEU A 90 -2.86 10.55 -1.70
C LEU A 90 -2.56 11.79 -0.84
N GLU A 91 -3.53 12.68 -0.64
CA GLU A 91 -3.40 13.82 0.28
C GLU A 91 -3.13 13.33 1.70
N LYS A 92 -3.95 12.39 2.20
CA LYS A 92 -3.71 11.74 3.49
C LYS A 92 -2.32 11.13 3.56
N TYR A 93 -1.88 10.45 2.51
CA TYR A 93 -0.54 9.86 2.44
C TYR A 93 0.57 10.92 2.50
N SER A 94 0.41 12.05 1.79
CA SER A 94 1.34 13.17 1.81
C SER A 94 1.44 13.80 3.21
N ASP A 95 0.30 13.99 3.87
CA ASP A 95 0.23 14.53 5.22
C ASP A 95 0.92 13.60 6.21
N LEU A 96 0.69 12.30 6.09
CA LEU A 96 1.32 11.28 6.93
C LEU A 96 2.83 11.23 6.77
N ILE A 97 3.35 11.26 5.54
CA ILE A 97 4.80 11.33 5.30
C ILE A 97 5.39 12.61 5.90
N SER A 98 4.70 13.73 5.75
CA SER A 98 5.15 15.03 6.24
C SER A 98 5.18 15.07 7.77
N ASN A 99 4.16 14.51 8.42
CA ASN A 99 4.08 14.39 9.88
C ASN A 99 5.12 13.41 10.43
N TYR A 100 5.38 12.30 9.73
CA TYR A 100 6.44 11.37 10.11
C TYR A 100 7.83 12.04 10.14
N ARG A 101 8.16 12.89 9.15
CA ARG A 101 9.43 13.64 9.15
C ARG A 101 9.56 14.55 10.37
N LYS A 102 8.48 15.23 10.77
CA LYS A 102 8.43 16.09 11.97
C LYS A 102 8.58 15.28 13.26
N ASN A 103 7.82 14.19 13.40
CA ASN A 103 7.85 13.32 14.59
C ASN A 103 9.20 12.60 14.76
N ARG A 104 9.88 12.25 13.66
CA ARG A 104 11.24 11.71 13.69
C ARG A 104 12.26 12.72 14.21
N GLN A 105 12.06 14.01 13.96
CA GLN A 105 12.94 15.08 14.41
C GLN A 105 12.78 15.36 15.92
N ILE A 106 11.55 15.26 16.43
CA ILE A 106 11.23 15.40 17.86
C ILE A 106 11.85 14.27 18.71
N ARG A 107 11.80 13.02 18.24
CA ARG A 107 12.40 11.89 18.99
C ARG A 107 13.92 11.95 19.09
N ILE A 108 14.62 12.54 18.11
CA ILE A 108 16.09 12.70 18.18
C ILE A 108 16.46 13.72 19.28
N SER A 109 15.64 14.75 19.49
CA SER A 109 15.85 15.74 20.56
C SER A 109 15.49 15.26 21.96
N GLU A 110 14.70 14.19 22.11
CA GLU A 110 14.33 13.64 23.43
C GLU A 110 15.31 12.56 23.94
N THR A 111 16.20 12.06 23.08
CA THR A 111 17.22 11.06 23.42
C THR A 111 18.64 11.63 23.59
N THR A 112 18.79 12.96 23.66
CA THR A 112 20.04 13.67 23.99
C THR A 112 19.84 14.48 25.26
#